data_AF-A0A535G454-F1
#
_entry.id   AF-A0A535G454-F1
#
_cell.length_a   1.000
_cell.length_b   1.000
_cell.length_c   1.000
_cell.angle_alpha   90.00
_cell.angle_beta   90.00
_cell.angle_gamma   90.00
#
_symmetry.space_group_name_H-M   'P 1'
#
loop_
_entity.id
_entity.type
_entity.pdbx_description
1 polymer ?
#
loop_
_entity_poly.entity_id
_entity_poly.type
_entity_poly.pdbx_seq_one_letter_code
_entity_poly.pdbx_strand_id
1 'polypeptide(L)'
;MSHGEEVLEQRSRWLTETLRRCGVEARRLSDRELAEALRSQLDLSTRLQPIADDQALPDIPQLLAPSGSAEHSGFMEVAGRFARTSVVVSYPATLAAGWLSCLSTSDADLDVALHIAPSSGLVAMRFLERRVAELASTLRVGEERGASVDPYRRAALEAATALRDDLAHGGEVAAHTERLEALLGSRRLQSRRLHFQMRDGLMATLPLCTDSLGAARTLSTSALGATFPFVGSDLAGGSGLLYGIESTARTPVLLDRFALENHNAVVFATSGAGKSFLV
;
A
#
# COMPACT_ATOMS: atom_id res chain seq x y z
N MET A 1 -16.46 -14.31 -27.58
CA MET A 1 -16.03 -14.23 -26.18
C MET A 1 -15.96 -15.63 -25.62
N SER A 2 -14.87 -15.97 -24.94
CA SER A 2 -14.77 -17.24 -24.22
C SER A 2 -15.68 -17.20 -22.97
N HIS A 3 -16.13 -18.35 -22.47
CA HIS A 3 -16.94 -18.43 -21.24
C HIS A 3 -16.24 -17.76 -20.03
N GLY A 4 -14.90 -17.80 -19.99
CA GLY A 4 -14.11 -17.14 -18.94
C GLY A 4 -14.16 -15.61 -19.00
N GLU A 5 -14.15 -15.03 -20.20
CA GLU A 5 -14.27 -13.57 -20.39
C GLU A 5 -15.62 -13.06 -19.90
N GLU A 6 -16.70 -13.80 -20.18
CA GLU A 6 -18.05 -13.43 -19.77
C GLU A 6 -18.22 -13.45 -18.24
N VAL A 7 -17.65 -14.45 -17.56
CA VAL A 7 -17.63 -14.52 -16.09
C VAL A 7 -16.82 -13.38 -15.48
N LEU A 8 -15.66 -13.06 -16.05
CA LEU A 8 -14.80 -11.98 -15.57
C LEU A 8 -15.48 -10.62 -15.73
N GLU A 9 -16.14 -10.41 -16.87
CA GLU A 9 -16.93 -9.22 -17.16
C GLU A 9 -18.08 -9.05 -16.14
N GLN A 10 -18.83 -10.12 -15.86
CA GLN A 10 -19.91 -10.09 -14.87
C GLN A 10 -19.39 -9.74 -13.48
N ARG A 11 -18.25 -10.33 -13.06
CA ARG A 11 -17.62 -10.04 -11.76
C ARG A 11 -17.11 -8.60 -11.68
N SER A 12 -16.49 -8.09 -12.75
CA SER A 12 -16.01 -6.71 -12.81
C SER A 12 -17.16 -5.72 -12.66
N ARG A 13 -18.29 -5.95 -13.34
CA ARG A 13 -19.49 -5.09 -13.20
C ARG A 13 -20.05 -5.14 -11.79
N TRP A 14 -20.18 -6.34 -11.22
CA TRP A 14 -20.68 -6.50 -9.85
C TRP A 14 -19.81 -5.77 -8.82
N LEU A 15 -18.47 -5.87 -8.95
CA LEU A 15 -17.53 -5.19 -8.07
C LEU A 15 -17.61 -3.66 -8.21
N THR A 16 -17.67 -3.16 -9.45
CA THR A 16 -17.78 -1.72 -9.75
C THR A 16 -19.06 -1.13 -9.13
N GLU A 17 -20.19 -1.82 -9.30
CA GLU A 17 -21.47 -1.42 -8.73
C GLU A 17 -21.46 -1.46 -7.20
N THR A 18 -20.83 -2.47 -6.61
CA THR A 18 -20.69 -2.58 -5.14
C THR A 18 -19.87 -1.44 -4.57
N LEU A 19 -18.73 -1.10 -5.21
CA LEU A 19 -17.91 0.05 -4.82
C LEU A 19 -18.67 1.36 -4.95
N ARG A 20 -19.45 1.52 -6.03
CA ARG A 20 -20.28 2.71 -6.25
C ARG A 20 -21.34 2.89 -5.16
N ARG A 21 -21.96 1.81 -4.69
CA ARG A 21 -22.90 1.82 -3.54
C ARG A 21 -22.23 2.20 -2.23
N CYS A 22 -20.93 1.94 -2.10
CA CYS A 22 -20.11 2.38 -0.97
C CYS A 22 -19.60 3.82 -1.14
N GLY A 23 -20.03 4.57 -2.16
CA GLY A 23 -19.59 5.94 -2.43
C GLY A 23 -18.22 6.04 -3.09
N VAL A 24 -17.67 4.92 -3.58
CA VAL A 24 -16.36 4.89 -4.26
C VAL A 24 -16.58 4.83 -5.77
N GLU A 25 -16.08 5.84 -6.49
CA GLU A 25 -16.05 5.80 -7.95
C GLU A 25 -14.97 4.84 -8.42
N ALA A 26 -15.40 3.66 -8.88
CA ALA A 26 -14.52 2.67 -9.49
C ALA A 26 -14.59 2.78 -11.01
N ARG A 27 -13.43 2.80 -11.66
CA ARG A 27 -13.30 2.79 -13.12
C ARG A 27 -12.45 1.60 -13.53
N ARG A 28 -12.96 0.82 -14.48
CA ARG A 28 -12.18 -0.24 -15.12
C ARG A 28 -11.17 0.37 -16.07
N LEU A 29 -9.91 -0.03 -15.94
CA LEU A 29 -8.86 0.32 -16.89
C LEU A 29 -8.95 -0.58 -18.12
N SER A 30 -8.78 0.00 -19.29
CA SER A 30 -8.52 -0.73 -20.53
C SER A 30 -7.14 -1.38 -20.51
N ASP A 31 -6.90 -2.36 -21.39
CA ASP A 31 -5.60 -3.04 -21.50
C ASP A 31 -4.45 -2.04 -21.71
N ARG A 32 -4.71 -0.99 -22.49
CA ARG A 32 -3.75 0.08 -22.73
C ARG A 32 -3.49 0.93 -21.48
N GLU A 33 -4.54 1.38 -20.79
CA GLU A 33 -4.38 2.17 -19.58
C GLU A 33 -3.67 1.38 -18.47
N LEU A 34 -3.94 0.07 -18.39
CA LEU A 34 -3.22 -0.83 -17.49
C LEU A 34 -1.74 -0.95 -17.89
N ALA A 35 -1.45 -1.11 -19.19
CA ALA A 35 -0.09 -1.15 -19.69
C ALA A 35 0.67 0.16 -19.44
N GLU A 36 0.03 1.30 -19.66
CA GLU A 36 0.57 2.63 -19.34
C GLU A 36 0.83 2.79 -17.84
N ALA A 37 -0.11 2.34 -16.98
CA ALA A 37 0.06 2.37 -15.53
C ALA A 37 1.27 1.52 -15.09
N LEU A 38 1.34 0.26 -15.55
CA LEU A 38 2.46 -0.66 -15.27
C LEU A 38 3.80 -0.09 -15.76
N ARG A 39 3.83 0.43 -16.99
CA ARG A 39 5.04 1.01 -17.58
C ARG A 39 5.49 2.25 -16.82
N SER A 40 4.56 3.09 -16.37
CA SER A 40 4.87 4.28 -15.58
C SER A 40 5.40 3.96 -14.17
N GLN A 41 5.03 2.81 -13.61
CA GLN A 41 5.59 2.32 -12.34
C GLN A 41 7.03 1.82 -12.54
N LEU A 42 7.27 1.04 -13.60
CA LEU A 42 8.57 0.43 -13.90
C LEU A 42 9.59 1.44 -14.46
N ASP A 43 9.16 2.42 -15.23
CA ASP A 43 10.04 3.40 -15.89
C ASP A 43 9.36 4.78 -16.01
N LEU A 44 9.81 5.75 -15.21
CA LEU A 44 9.28 7.11 -15.24
C LEU A 44 9.58 7.86 -16.53
N SER A 45 10.67 7.54 -17.23
CA SER A 45 11.02 8.20 -18.50
C SER A 45 9.94 7.96 -19.56
N THR A 46 9.20 6.86 -19.41
CA THR A 46 8.10 6.49 -20.28
C THR A 46 6.82 7.34 -20.09
N ARG A 47 6.72 8.12 -19.01
CA ARG A 47 5.64 9.12 -18.84
C ARG A 47 5.73 10.23 -19.89
N LEU A 48 6.91 10.46 -20.48
CA LEU A 48 7.14 11.48 -21.52
C LEU A 48 6.84 10.97 -22.93
N GLN A 49 6.62 9.66 -23.11
CA GLN A 49 6.40 9.02 -24.41
C GLN A 49 5.15 8.14 -24.36
N PRO A 50 3.93 8.70 -24.26
CA PRO A 50 2.72 7.89 -24.21
C PRO A 50 2.66 6.91 -25.39
N ILE A 51 2.03 5.75 -25.17
CA ILE A 51 1.73 4.83 -26.27
C ILE A 51 0.91 5.64 -27.29
N ALA A 52 1.16 5.49 -28.59
CA ALA A 52 0.43 6.24 -29.61
C ALA A 52 -0.96 5.63 -29.85
N ASP A 53 -1.99 6.45 -30.11
CA ASP A 53 -3.38 6.00 -30.28
C ASP A 53 -3.56 4.94 -31.38
N ASP A 54 -2.78 5.04 -32.45
CA ASP A 54 -2.88 4.16 -33.62
C ASP A 54 -1.97 2.93 -33.55
N GLN A 55 -1.13 2.80 -32.51
CA GLN A 55 -0.34 1.59 -32.32
C GLN A 55 -1.22 0.48 -31.77
N ALA A 56 -1.34 -0.62 -32.51
CA ALA A 56 -1.69 -1.89 -31.91
C ALA A 56 -0.76 -2.16 -30.72
N LEU A 57 -1.18 -2.99 -29.76
CA LEU A 57 -0.31 -3.47 -28.67
C LEU A 57 0.33 -4.81 -29.07
N PRO A 58 1.27 -4.91 -30.05
CA PRO A 58 1.95 -6.16 -30.28
C PRO A 58 2.93 -6.39 -29.13
N ASP A 59 2.85 -7.57 -28.51
CA ASP A 59 3.77 -8.08 -27.48
C ASP A 59 3.86 -7.22 -26.20
N ILE A 60 2.83 -7.32 -25.34
CA ILE A 60 2.74 -6.67 -24.02
C ILE A 60 4.05 -6.83 -23.20
N PRO A 61 4.68 -8.01 -23.11
CA PRO A 61 5.99 -8.16 -22.47
C PRO A 61 7.07 -7.17 -22.94
N GLN A 62 7.18 -6.91 -24.25
CA GLN A 62 8.17 -5.95 -24.78
C GLN A 62 7.82 -4.52 -24.39
N LEU A 63 6.53 -4.19 -24.39
CA LEU A 63 6.05 -2.87 -24.01
C LEU A 63 6.30 -2.56 -22.53
N LEU A 64 6.19 -3.57 -21.67
CA LEU A 64 6.39 -3.45 -20.22
C LEU A 64 7.85 -3.64 -19.79
N ALA A 65 8.73 -4.12 -20.67
CA ALA A 65 10.12 -4.34 -20.34
C ALA A 65 10.81 -3.01 -19.99
N PRO A 66 11.40 -2.88 -18.79
CA PRO A 66 12.16 -1.69 -18.44
C PRO A 66 13.45 -1.61 -19.27
N SER A 67 14.01 -0.41 -19.39
CA SER A 67 15.30 -0.16 -20.06
C SER A 67 16.46 -0.97 -19.44
N GLY A 68 16.35 -1.35 -18.18
CA GLY A 68 17.25 -2.26 -17.48
C GLY A 68 16.79 -2.48 -16.05
N SER A 69 17.26 -3.56 -15.43
CA SER A 69 17.04 -3.81 -14.01
C SER A 69 18.22 -4.51 -13.36
N ALA A 70 18.59 -4.11 -12.15
CA ALA A 70 19.62 -4.75 -11.34
C ALA A 70 19.10 -5.00 -9.91
N GLU A 71 19.30 -6.20 -9.39
CA GLU A 71 18.94 -6.54 -8.01
C GLU A 71 20.16 -6.44 -7.11
N HIS A 72 20.03 -5.67 -6.03
CA HIS A 72 21.01 -5.57 -4.95
C HIS A 72 20.44 -6.20 -3.68
N SER A 73 21.29 -6.39 -2.66
CA SER A 73 20.86 -6.99 -1.39
C SER A 73 19.80 -6.16 -0.67
N GLY A 74 19.82 -4.83 -0.80
CA GLY A 74 18.96 -3.89 -0.08
C GLY A 74 17.98 -3.12 -0.95
N PHE A 75 18.09 -3.17 -2.28
CA PHE A 75 17.22 -2.42 -3.18
C PHE A 75 17.24 -3.04 -4.57
N MET A 76 16.31 -2.61 -5.43
CA MET A 76 16.30 -2.92 -6.84
C MET A 76 16.46 -1.62 -7.63
N GLU A 77 17.33 -1.64 -8.63
CA GLU A 77 17.41 -0.59 -9.64
C GLU A 77 16.56 -1.01 -10.84
N VAL A 78 15.62 -0.17 -11.27
CA VAL A 78 14.79 -0.39 -12.46
C VAL A 78 14.72 0.91 -13.24
N ALA A 79 15.19 0.89 -14.49
CA ALA A 79 15.22 2.06 -15.37
C ALA A 79 15.81 3.33 -14.70
N GLY A 80 16.88 3.17 -13.93
CA GLY A 80 17.55 4.25 -13.19
C GLY A 80 16.83 4.73 -11.93
N ARG A 81 15.73 4.08 -11.51
CA ARG A 81 15.08 4.29 -10.22
C ARG A 81 15.54 3.25 -9.22
N PHE A 82 15.76 3.68 -7.99
CA PHE A 82 16.03 2.80 -6.87
C PHE A 82 14.75 2.57 -6.08
N ALA A 83 14.37 1.31 -5.88
CA ALA A 83 13.20 0.91 -5.13
C ALA A 83 13.60 -0.07 -4.02
N ARG A 84 12.94 0.04 -2.87
CA ARG A 84 13.10 -0.93 -1.78
C ARG A 84 11.73 -1.42 -1.34
N THR A 85 11.59 -2.74 -1.28
CA THR A 85 10.35 -3.35 -0.81
C THR A 85 10.47 -3.77 0.65
N SER A 86 9.47 -3.38 1.43
CA SER A 86 9.28 -3.78 2.82
C SER A 86 7.92 -4.46 2.97
N VAL A 87 7.86 -5.51 3.78
CA VAL A 87 6.62 -6.22 4.09
C VAL A 87 6.23 -5.99 5.54
N VAL A 88 4.94 -5.78 5.82
CA VAL A 88 4.43 -5.68 7.19
C VAL A 88 4.29 -7.09 7.78
N VAL A 89 5.09 -7.39 8.81
CA VAL A 89 5.15 -8.71 9.44
C VAL A 89 4.34 -8.80 10.73
N SER A 90 4.13 -7.66 11.42
CA SER A 90 3.35 -7.61 12.65
C SER A 90 2.36 -6.46 12.63
N TYR A 91 1.19 -6.76 13.18
CA TYR A 91 0.05 -5.84 13.31
C TYR A 91 -0.34 -5.76 14.79
N PRO A 92 -0.79 -4.59 15.28
CA PRO A 92 -1.34 -4.46 16.62
C PRO A 92 -2.58 -5.34 16.79
N ALA A 93 -2.93 -5.63 18.05
CA ALA A 93 -4.13 -6.41 18.39
C ALA A 93 -5.43 -5.79 17.85
N THR A 94 -5.46 -4.45 17.74
CA THR A 94 -6.57 -3.70 17.18
C THR A 94 -6.02 -2.72 16.14
N LEU A 95 -6.58 -2.76 14.92
CA LEU A 95 -6.30 -1.77 13.88
C LEU A 95 -7.30 -0.62 13.96
N ALA A 96 -6.78 0.61 14.02
CA ALA A 96 -7.60 1.79 13.86
C ALA A 96 -8.14 1.85 12.42
N ALA A 97 -9.36 2.35 12.26
CA ALA A 97 -9.93 2.59 10.94
C ALA A 97 -9.07 3.60 10.18
N GLY A 98 -8.82 3.34 8.89
CA GLY A 98 -8.00 4.19 8.04
C GLY A 98 -6.54 4.25 8.45
N TRP A 99 -5.98 3.20 9.07
CA TRP A 99 -4.58 3.21 9.52
C TRP A 99 -3.57 3.47 8.39
N LEU A 100 -3.90 3.11 7.14
CA LEU A 100 -3.08 3.41 5.96
C LEU A 100 -2.98 4.92 5.66
N SER A 101 -3.86 5.76 6.21
CA SER A 101 -3.80 7.22 6.04
C SER A 101 -2.46 7.82 6.49
N CYS A 102 -1.72 7.18 7.39
CA CYS A 102 -0.39 7.68 7.74
C CYS A 102 0.58 7.66 6.55
N LEU A 103 0.40 6.73 5.59
CA LEU A 103 1.27 6.64 4.42
C LEU A 103 1.10 7.83 3.46
N SER A 104 -0.05 8.53 3.49
CA SER A 104 -0.24 9.72 2.64
C SER A 104 0.61 10.92 3.09
N THR A 105 1.13 10.89 4.33
CA THR A 105 2.02 11.92 4.86
C THR A 105 3.50 11.68 4.51
N SER A 106 3.81 10.59 3.82
CA SER A 106 5.16 10.29 3.34
C SER A 106 5.49 11.14 2.12
N ASP A 107 6.67 11.78 2.13
CA ASP A 107 7.20 12.52 0.98
C ASP A 107 7.85 11.61 -0.09
N ALA A 108 7.83 10.29 0.11
CA ALA A 108 8.37 9.30 -0.82
C ALA A 108 7.31 8.80 -1.82
N ASP A 109 7.75 8.46 -3.03
CA ASP A 109 6.95 7.66 -3.99
C ASP A 109 6.71 6.27 -3.40
N LEU A 110 5.46 5.99 -2.98
CA LEU A 110 5.08 4.73 -2.34
C LEU A 110 4.09 3.94 -3.20
N ASP A 111 4.44 2.71 -3.51
CA ASP A 111 3.50 1.70 -4.02
C ASP A 111 3.10 0.76 -2.87
N VAL A 112 1.79 0.58 -2.67
CA VAL A 112 1.24 -0.28 -1.61
C VAL A 112 0.35 -1.35 -2.24
N ALA A 113 0.72 -2.62 -2.08
CA ALA A 113 -0.09 -3.75 -2.48
C ALA A 113 -0.64 -4.51 -1.27
N LEU A 114 -1.93 -4.83 -1.32
CA LEU A 114 -2.61 -5.67 -0.33
C LEU A 114 -3.23 -6.87 -1.02
N HIS A 115 -2.68 -8.05 -0.73
CA HIS A 115 -3.20 -9.31 -1.26
C HIS A 115 -4.22 -9.90 -0.28
N ILE A 116 -5.45 -10.11 -0.75
CA ILE A 116 -6.57 -10.60 0.06
C ILE A 116 -7.06 -11.92 -0.52
N ALA A 117 -6.91 -13.00 0.25
CA ALA A 117 -7.46 -14.31 -0.07
C ALA A 117 -8.46 -14.73 1.01
N PRO A 118 -9.72 -15.07 0.67
CA PRO A 118 -10.67 -15.56 1.64
C PRO A 118 -10.26 -16.95 2.14
N SER A 119 -10.33 -17.17 3.45
CA SER A 119 -10.10 -18.48 4.08
C SER A 119 -11.38 -18.99 4.74
N SER A 120 -11.69 -20.28 4.58
CA SER A 120 -12.80 -20.90 5.33
C SER A 120 -12.46 -20.97 6.82
N GLY A 121 -13.47 -20.89 7.70
CA GLY A 121 -13.26 -20.87 9.16
C GLY A 121 -12.45 -22.07 9.67
N LEU A 122 -12.63 -23.26 9.09
CA LEU A 122 -11.86 -24.47 9.43
C LEU A 122 -10.40 -24.38 8.99
N VAL A 123 -10.10 -23.82 7.80
CA VAL A 123 -8.72 -23.63 7.31
C VAL A 123 -8.02 -22.54 8.11
N ALA A 124 -8.73 -21.45 8.42
CA ALA A 124 -8.22 -20.36 9.25
C ALA A 124 -7.85 -20.85 10.66
N MET A 125 -8.70 -21.69 11.27
CA MET A 125 -8.44 -22.23 12.61
C MET A 125 -7.19 -23.13 12.61
N ARG A 126 -7.07 -24.08 11.66
CA ARG A 126 -5.87 -24.94 11.55
C ARG A 126 -4.60 -24.14 11.28
N PHE A 127 -4.69 -23.08 10.48
CA PHE A 127 -3.57 -22.17 10.26
C PHE A 127 -3.19 -21.42 11.54
N LEU A 128 -4.18 -20.91 12.29
CA LEU A 128 -3.97 -20.22 13.56
C LEU A 128 -3.36 -21.14 14.61
N GLU A 129 -3.89 -22.35 14.78
CA GLU A 129 -3.35 -23.37 15.68
C GLU A 129 -1.89 -23.69 15.37
N ARG A 130 -1.54 -23.85 14.08
CA ARG A 130 -0.15 -24.06 13.64
C ARG A 130 0.74 -22.86 14.02
N ARG A 131 0.28 -21.63 13.79
CA ARG A 131 1.04 -20.41 14.14
C ARG A 131 1.21 -20.25 15.65
N VAL A 132 0.17 -20.56 16.44
CA VAL A 132 0.24 -20.57 17.91
C VAL A 132 1.26 -21.60 18.38
N ALA A 133 1.25 -22.81 17.81
CA ALA A 133 2.21 -23.85 18.14
C ALA A 133 3.66 -23.47 17.78
N GLU A 134 3.88 -22.85 16.62
CA GLU A 134 5.20 -22.33 16.21
C GLU A 134 5.71 -21.22 17.16
N LEU A 135 4.84 -20.27 17.52
CA LEU A 135 5.19 -19.18 18.44
C LEU A 135 5.45 -19.69 19.87
N ALA A 136 4.60 -20.60 20.36
CA ALA A 136 4.76 -21.23 21.67
C ALA A 136 6.05 -22.06 21.73
N SER A 137 6.41 -22.76 20.65
CA SER A 137 7.68 -23.47 20.54
C SER A 137 8.87 -22.51 20.57
N THR A 138 8.79 -21.39 19.85
CA THR A 138 9.84 -20.36 19.84
C THR A 138 10.06 -19.75 21.22
N LEU A 139 8.98 -19.43 21.93
CA LEU A 139 9.03 -18.91 23.30
C LEU A 139 9.63 -19.93 24.29
N ARG A 140 9.19 -21.19 24.19
CA ARG A 140 9.66 -22.27 25.07
C ARG A 140 11.13 -22.63 24.83
N VAL A 141 11.60 -22.59 23.58
CA VAL A 141 13.03 -22.74 23.22
C VAL A 141 13.85 -21.53 23.67
N GLY A 142 13.23 -20.35 23.76
CA GLY A 142 13.84 -19.13 24.31
C GLY A 142 14.05 -19.16 25.83
N GLU A 143 13.22 -19.90 26.58
CA GLU A 143 13.32 -20.02 28.04
C GLU A 143 14.30 -21.12 28.50
N GLU A 144 14.51 -22.17 27.71
CA GLU A 144 15.37 -23.32 28.08
C GLU A 144 16.87 -23.11 27.84
N ARG A 145 17.26 -22.00 27.18
CA ARG A 145 18.67 -21.65 26.96
C ARG A 145 18.99 -20.30 27.56
N GLY A 146 19.36 -20.32 28.85
CA GLY A 146 20.10 -19.23 29.47
C GLY A 146 21.47 -19.04 28.83
N ALA A 147 21.51 -18.50 27.62
CA ALA A 147 22.72 -18.11 26.92
C ALA A 147 22.42 -17.02 25.88
N SER A 148 22.96 -15.85 26.14
CA SER A 148 23.22 -14.82 25.11
C SER A 148 24.04 -15.46 23.99
N VAL A 149 23.44 -15.56 22.80
CA VAL A 149 24.21 -15.70 21.56
C VAL A 149 24.52 -14.27 21.13
N ASP A 150 25.81 -13.96 20.96
CA ASP A 150 26.26 -12.76 20.28
C ASP A 150 26.56 -13.11 18.80
N PRO A 151 25.57 -12.98 17.89
CA PRO A 151 25.75 -13.02 16.44
C PRO A 151 26.15 -11.66 15.86
N TYR A 152 26.36 -10.65 16.71
CA TYR A 152 26.36 -9.25 16.32
C TYR A 152 27.55 -8.88 15.43
N ARG A 153 28.71 -9.53 15.58
CA ARG A 153 29.94 -9.12 14.87
C ARG A 153 30.01 -9.53 13.39
N ARG A 154 29.36 -10.63 12.99
CA ARG A 154 29.34 -11.06 11.58
C ARG A 154 28.17 -10.44 10.82
N ALA A 155 27.01 -10.32 11.47
CA ALA A 155 25.87 -9.57 10.98
C ALA A 155 26.15 -8.06 10.87
N ALA A 156 26.90 -7.47 11.82
CA ALA A 156 27.28 -6.06 11.73
C ALA A 156 28.27 -5.78 10.60
N LEU A 157 29.14 -6.72 10.23
CA LEU A 157 30.05 -6.55 9.09
C LEU A 157 29.28 -6.62 7.76
N GLU A 158 28.40 -7.61 7.59
CA GLU A 158 27.52 -7.71 6.42
C GLU A 158 26.57 -6.51 6.31
N ALA A 159 25.98 -6.08 7.45
CA ALA A 159 25.16 -4.88 7.53
C ALA A 159 25.96 -3.61 7.22
N ALA A 160 27.21 -3.50 7.67
CA ALA A 160 28.06 -2.35 7.38
C ALA A 160 28.51 -2.31 5.91
N THR A 161 28.79 -3.45 5.27
CA THR A 161 29.06 -3.50 3.83
C THR A 161 27.82 -3.24 2.99
N ALA A 162 26.66 -3.76 3.38
CA ALA A 162 25.39 -3.46 2.72
C ALA A 162 25.02 -1.96 2.88
N LEU A 163 25.25 -1.39 4.06
CA LEU A 163 25.03 0.03 4.33
C LEU A 163 25.98 0.93 3.51
N ARG A 164 27.23 0.52 3.35
CA ARG A 164 28.22 1.26 2.54
C ARG A 164 27.85 1.26 1.05
N ASP A 165 27.41 0.11 0.53
CA ASP A 165 27.00 -0.01 -0.87
C ASP A 165 25.64 0.70 -1.12
N ASP A 166 24.73 0.67 -0.13
CA ASP A 166 23.48 1.46 -0.08
C ASP A 166 23.75 2.98 -0.08
N LEU A 167 24.69 3.48 0.71
CA LEU A 167 24.99 4.91 0.79
C LEU A 167 25.63 5.47 -0.48
N ALA A 168 26.33 4.63 -1.25
CA ALA A 168 27.01 5.05 -2.47
C ALA A 168 26.06 5.22 -3.68
N HIS A 169 24.93 4.50 -3.72
CA HIS A 169 24.02 4.49 -4.88
C HIS A 169 22.52 4.69 -4.54
N GLY A 170 22.10 4.50 -3.29
CA GLY A 170 20.68 4.48 -2.87
C GLY A 170 20.38 5.22 -1.55
N GLY A 171 21.21 6.19 -1.16
CA GLY A 171 21.10 6.88 0.13
C GLY A 171 19.73 7.55 0.37
N GLU A 172 19.08 8.03 -0.68
CA GLU A 172 17.74 8.61 -0.58
C GLU A 172 16.67 7.56 -0.26
N VAL A 173 16.72 6.40 -0.92
CA VAL A 173 15.81 5.27 -0.66
C VAL A 173 15.99 4.76 0.76
N ALA A 174 17.22 4.70 1.25
CA ALA A 174 17.50 4.32 2.63
C ALA A 174 16.83 5.28 3.62
N ALA A 175 16.99 6.60 3.43
CA ALA A 175 16.37 7.61 4.29
C ALA A 175 14.83 7.55 4.24
N HIS A 176 14.23 7.40 3.06
CA HIS A 176 12.77 7.24 2.91
C HIS A 176 12.27 5.96 3.59
N THR A 177 13.02 4.86 3.49
CA THR A 177 12.69 3.60 4.15
C THR A 177 12.69 3.73 5.67
N GLU A 178 13.71 4.39 6.25
CA GLU A 178 13.78 4.59 7.69
C GLU A 178 12.64 5.44 8.22
N ARG A 179 12.24 6.49 7.48
CA ARG A 179 11.06 7.29 7.82
C ARG A 179 9.77 6.48 7.74
N LEU A 180 9.61 5.66 6.70
CA LEU A 180 8.47 4.76 6.55
C LEU A 180 8.38 3.77 7.72
N GLU A 181 9.51 3.15 8.09
CA GLU A 181 9.59 2.23 9.24
C GLU A 181 9.24 2.93 10.55
N ALA A 182 9.72 4.15 10.76
CA ALA A 182 9.37 4.95 11.95
C ALA A 182 7.87 5.30 11.98
N LEU A 183 7.31 5.66 10.83
CA LEU A 183 5.90 6.00 10.68
C LEU A 183 4.99 4.79 10.94
N LEU A 184 5.32 3.63 10.40
CA LEU A 184 4.64 2.36 10.71
C LEU A 184 4.81 1.98 12.19
N GLY A 185 6.01 2.15 12.74
CA GLY A 185 6.31 1.92 14.15
C GLY A 185 5.47 2.77 15.10
N SER A 186 5.18 4.03 14.73
CA SER A 186 4.28 4.90 15.49
C SER A 186 2.85 4.33 15.64
N ARG A 187 2.44 3.48 14.68
CA ARG A 187 1.15 2.77 14.67
C ARG A 187 1.25 1.33 15.18
N ARG A 188 2.39 0.97 15.80
CA ARG A 188 2.71 -0.39 16.30
C ARG A 188 2.69 -1.45 15.20
N LEU A 189 2.96 -1.05 13.96
CA LEU A 189 3.20 -1.96 12.85
C LEU A 189 4.70 -2.23 12.78
N GLN A 190 5.04 -3.47 12.50
CA GLN A 190 6.43 -3.86 12.27
C GLN A 190 6.60 -4.26 10.82
N SER A 191 7.50 -3.57 10.12
CA SER A 191 7.92 -3.92 8.77
C SER A 191 9.27 -4.64 8.77
N ARG A 192 9.51 -5.42 7.72
CA ARG A 192 10.78 -6.09 7.45
C ARG A 192 11.19 -5.82 6.01
N ARG A 193 12.43 -5.37 5.82
CA ARG A 193 13.06 -5.19 4.50
C ARG A 193 13.29 -6.57 3.86
N LEU A 194 13.04 -6.68 2.56
CA LEU A 194 13.16 -7.94 1.81
C LEU A 194 14.56 -8.16 1.24
N HIS A 195 15.55 -8.27 2.13
CA HIS A 195 16.93 -8.46 1.67
C HIS A 195 17.07 -9.71 0.78
N PHE A 196 17.74 -9.54 -0.36
CA PHE A 196 17.91 -10.56 -1.41
C PHE A 196 16.60 -11.09 -2.03
N GLN A 197 15.48 -10.39 -1.82
CA GLN A 197 14.15 -10.70 -2.35
C GLN A 197 13.49 -9.43 -2.89
N MET A 198 14.30 -8.50 -3.41
CA MET A 198 13.80 -7.20 -3.86
C MET A 198 13.03 -7.36 -5.17
N ARG A 199 13.46 -8.28 -6.04
CA ARG A 199 12.72 -8.63 -7.25
C ARG A 199 11.36 -9.24 -6.94
N ASP A 200 11.30 -10.21 -6.03
CA ASP A 200 10.03 -10.82 -5.61
C ASP A 200 9.12 -9.79 -4.94
N GLY A 201 9.72 -8.87 -4.18
CA GLY A 201 9.04 -7.71 -3.61
C GLY A 201 8.39 -6.82 -4.67
N LEU A 202 9.15 -6.44 -5.69
CA LEU A 202 8.66 -5.63 -6.81
C LEU A 202 7.51 -6.34 -7.54
N MET A 203 7.68 -7.62 -7.88
CA MET A 203 6.63 -8.41 -8.55
C MET A 203 5.36 -8.52 -7.71
N ALA A 204 5.49 -8.63 -6.39
CA ALA A 204 4.36 -8.65 -5.47
C ALA A 204 3.65 -7.29 -5.34
N THR A 205 4.33 -6.18 -5.65
CA THR A 205 3.74 -4.84 -5.61
C THR A 205 3.09 -4.39 -6.92
N LEU A 206 3.43 -5.02 -8.05
CA LEU A 206 2.78 -4.72 -9.32
C LEU A 206 1.30 -5.17 -9.30
N PRO A 207 0.39 -4.46 -9.99
CA PRO A 207 -1.04 -4.80 -10.11
C PRO A 207 -1.29 -6.01 -11.03
N LEU A 208 -0.46 -7.05 -10.93
CA LEU A 208 -0.55 -8.32 -11.66
C LEU A 208 -1.26 -9.41 -10.84
N CYS A 209 -1.70 -9.08 -9.62
CA CYS A 209 -2.35 -10.01 -8.68
C CYS A 209 -1.50 -11.24 -8.35
N THR A 210 -0.18 -11.10 -8.38
CA THR A 210 0.79 -12.14 -8.03
C THR A 210 1.40 -11.87 -6.67
N ASP A 211 1.27 -12.80 -5.72
CA ASP A 211 1.99 -12.76 -4.44
C ASP A 211 3.17 -13.75 -4.48
N SER A 212 4.36 -13.26 -4.82
CA SER A 212 5.58 -14.05 -4.82
C SER A 212 6.20 -14.22 -3.43
N LEU A 213 5.76 -13.44 -2.43
CA LEU A 213 6.38 -13.40 -1.10
C LEU A 213 5.72 -14.38 -0.13
N GLY A 214 4.43 -14.68 -0.32
CA GLY A 214 3.69 -15.61 0.53
C GLY A 214 3.62 -15.18 2.00
N ALA A 215 3.86 -13.90 2.29
CA ALA A 215 3.88 -13.32 3.62
C ALA A 215 2.44 -13.07 4.13
N ALA A 216 1.65 -14.15 4.20
CA ALA A 216 0.24 -14.09 4.54
C ALA A 216 0.00 -14.14 6.04
N ARG A 217 -1.00 -13.38 6.50
CA ARG A 217 -1.54 -13.46 7.85
C ARG A 217 -3.06 -13.53 7.80
N THR A 218 -3.64 -14.35 8.68
CA THR A 218 -5.08 -14.37 8.89
C THR A 218 -5.53 -13.09 9.60
N LEU A 219 -6.47 -12.37 8.99
CA LEU A 219 -7.13 -11.20 9.56
C LEU A 219 -8.63 -11.47 9.65
N SER A 220 -9.29 -10.88 10.67
CA SER A 220 -10.75 -10.83 10.68
C SER A 220 -11.26 -9.89 9.59
N THR A 221 -12.49 -10.09 9.14
CA THR A 221 -13.14 -9.17 8.19
C THR A 221 -13.22 -7.75 8.74
N SER A 222 -13.36 -7.59 10.07
CA SER A 222 -13.33 -6.26 10.71
C SER A 222 -11.96 -5.59 10.63
N ALA A 223 -10.87 -6.33 10.84
CA ALA A 223 -9.51 -5.81 10.72
C ALA A 223 -9.19 -5.47 9.26
N LEU A 224 -9.68 -6.27 8.31
CA LEU A 224 -9.56 -5.98 6.88
C LEU A 224 -10.33 -4.71 6.50
N GLY A 225 -11.55 -4.53 7.03
CA GLY A 225 -12.34 -3.33 6.82
C GLY A 225 -11.66 -2.05 7.35
N ALA A 226 -10.90 -2.15 8.44
CA ALA A 226 -10.13 -1.03 8.98
C ALA A 226 -8.97 -0.58 8.07
N THR A 227 -8.52 -1.45 7.15
CA THR A 227 -7.47 -1.13 6.17
C THR A 227 -7.99 -0.30 5.00
N PHE A 228 -9.30 -0.29 4.76
CA PHE A 228 -9.88 0.51 3.69
C PHE A 228 -9.67 2.02 3.99
N PRO A 229 -8.96 2.78 3.13
CA PRO A 229 -8.44 4.11 3.47
C PRO A 229 -9.48 5.24 3.53
N PHE A 230 -10.78 4.94 3.46
CA PHE A 230 -11.85 5.93 3.24
C PHE A 230 -12.45 6.52 4.53
N VAL A 231 -11.65 6.64 5.60
CA VAL A 231 -12.03 7.52 6.72
C VAL A 231 -11.57 8.97 6.46
N GLY A 232 -11.03 9.25 5.27
CA GLY A 232 -11.25 10.55 4.67
C GLY A 232 -12.74 10.67 4.39
N SER A 233 -13.45 11.39 5.24
CA SER A 233 -14.69 12.06 4.89
C SER A 233 -14.40 13.08 3.79
N ASP A 234 -14.00 12.61 2.61
CA ASP A 234 -14.36 13.34 1.41
C ASP A 234 -15.87 13.22 1.37
N LEU A 235 -16.53 14.29 1.81
CA LEU A 235 -17.87 14.62 1.40
C LEU A 235 -17.90 14.44 -0.11
N ALA A 236 -18.39 13.27 -0.53
CA ALA A 236 -18.43 12.86 -1.92
C ALA A 236 -19.22 13.92 -2.69
N GLY A 237 -18.46 14.67 -3.48
CA GLY A 237 -18.95 15.77 -4.29
C GLY A 237 -17.82 16.75 -4.53
N GLY A 238 -17.04 16.55 -5.60
CA GLY A 238 -16.08 17.55 -6.11
C GLY A 238 -16.72 18.87 -6.57
N SER A 239 -17.97 19.12 -6.18
CA SER A 239 -18.76 20.32 -6.38
C SER A 239 -19.27 20.79 -5.02
N GLY A 240 -18.99 22.04 -4.66
CA GLY A 240 -19.41 22.61 -3.38
C GLY A 240 -18.64 23.87 -3.01
N LEU A 241 -19.02 24.48 -1.89
CA LEU A 241 -18.28 25.60 -1.29
C LEU A 241 -17.10 25.07 -0.48
N LEU A 242 -15.97 25.78 -0.53
CA LEU A 242 -14.82 25.51 0.32
C LEU A 242 -15.11 25.99 1.74
N TYR A 243 -15.26 25.05 2.67
CA TYR A 243 -15.49 25.34 4.09
C TYR A 243 -14.18 25.58 4.85
N GLY A 244 -13.08 25.01 4.38
CA GLY A 244 -11.77 25.16 5.02
C GLY A 244 -10.79 24.10 4.54
N ILE A 245 -9.70 23.96 5.29
CA ILE A 245 -8.68 22.94 5.05
C ILE A 245 -8.56 22.09 6.31
N GLU A 246 -8.55 20.78 6.16
CA GLU A 246 -8.34 19.86 7.27
C GLU A 246 -6.94 20.08 7.87
N SER A 247 -6.84 20.21 9.19
CA SER A 247 -5.57 20.51 9.86
C SER A 247 -4.51 19.42 9.72
N THR A 248 -4.92 18.17 9.51
CA THR A 248 -4.01 17.01 9.49
C THR A 248 -3.55 16.66 8.09
N ALA A 249 -4.49 16.36 7.18
CA ALA A 249 -4.16 15.97 5.80
C ALA A 249 -3.91 17.17 4.87
N ARG A 250 -4.15 18.42 5.34
CA ARG A 250 -4.09 19.65 4.53
C ARG A 250 -4.95 19.59 3.25
N THR A 251 -6.01 18.80 3.29
CA THR A 251 -6.97 18.64 2.19
C THR A 251 -8.07 19.69 2.29
N PRO A 252 -8.56 20.24 1.15
CA PRO A 252 -9.69 21.16 1.15
C PRO A 252 -10.98 20.43 1.50
N VAL A 253 -11.76 20.97 2.44
CA VAL A 253 -13.09 20.49 2.79
C VAL A 253 -14.10 21.19 1.88
N LEU A 254 -14.55 20.47 0.84
CA LEU A 254 -15.58 20.92 -0.10
C LEU A 254 -16.91 20.28 0.25
N LEU A 255 -17.97 21.08 0.34
CA LEU A 255 -19.32 20.58 0.60
C LEU A 255 -20.36 21.43 -0.13
N ASP A 256 -21.19 20.77 -0.95
CA ASP A 256 -22.46 21.35 -1.39
C ASP A 256 -23.56 20.99 -0.40
N ARG A 257 -23.78 21.86 0.59
CA ARG A 257 -24.82 21.68 1.59
C ARG A 257 -26.22 21.59 0.96
N PHE A 258 -26.44 22.22 -0.20
CA PHE A 258 -27.74 22.25 -0.87
C PHE A 258 -28.06 20.97 -1.63
N ALA A 259 -27.06 20.15 -1.92
CA ALA A 259 -27.23 18.82 -2.51
C ALA A 259 -27.65 17.74 -1.48
N LEU A 260 -27.59 18.04 -0.17
CA LEU A 260 -27.98 17.11 0.90
C LEU A 260 -29.50 17.07 1.10
N GLU A 261 -30.02 15.97 1.65
CA GLU A 261 -31.45 15.84 2.02
C GLU A 261 -31.91 16.89 3.04
N ASN A 262 -30.99 17.37 3.89
CA ASN A 262 -31.24 18.41 4.87
C ASN A 262 -30.17 19.49 4.76
N HIS A 263 -30.61 20.72 4.48
CA HIS A 263 -29.75 21.87 4.22
C HIS A 263 -29.30 22.62 5.48
N ASN A 264 -29.71 22.18 6.67
CA ASN A 264 -29.39 22.88 7.91
C ASN A 264 -27.92 22.69 8.31
N ALA A 265 -27.33 23.73 8.90
CA ALA A 265 -25.97 23.69 9.45
C ALA A 265 -25.93 24.23 10.88
N VAL A 266 -25.08 23.64 11.71
CA VAL A 266 -24.79 24.11 13.07
C VAL A 266 -23.29 24.38 13.18
N VAL A 267 -22.91 25.61 13.51
CA VAL A 267 -21.52 26.05 13.63
C VAL A 267 -21.19 26.36 15.08
N PHE A 268 -20.22 25.63 15.65
CA PHE A 268 -19.69 25.88 16.98
C PHE A 268 -18.37 26.63 16.88
N ALA A 269 -18.25 27.72 17.64
CA ALA A 269 -17.05 28.54 17.67
C ALA A 269 -16.99 29.35 18.97
N THR A 270 -15.78 29.63 19.46
CA THR A 270 -15.55 30.60 20.54
C THR A 270 -15.79 32.03 20.05
N SER A 271 -15.99 32.97 20.99
CA SER A 271 -16.20 34.38 20.63
C SER A 271 -14.99 34.93 19.88
N GLY A 272 -15.22 35.57 18.72
CA GLY A 272 -14.17 36.12 17.86
C GLY A 272 -13.55 35.15 16.86
N ALA A 273 -13.90 33.86 16.87
CA ALA A 273 -13.32 32.85 15.97
C ALA A 273 -13.91 32.85 14.53
N GLY A 274 -14.58 33.92 14.12
CA GLY A 274 -15.07 34.06 12.74
C GLY A 274 -16.40 33.37 12.42
N LYS A 275 -17.21 32.97 13.42
CA LYS A 275 -18.52 32.32 13.21
C LYS A 275 -19.42 33.08 12.23
N SER A 276 -19.48 34.40 12.34
CA SER A 276 -20.30 35.27 11.50
C SER A 276 -19.77 35.47 10.07
N PHE A 277 -18.51 35.09 9.82
CA PHE A 277 -17.91 35.21 8.49
C PHE A 277 -18.13 33.94 7.64
N LEU A 278 -18.35 32.80 8.30
CA LEU A 278 -18.59 31.51 7.65
C LEU A 278 -20.05 31.30 7.22
N VAL A 279 -21.00 31.97 7.88
CA VAL A 279 -22.46 31.80 7.69
C VAL A 279 -23.03 32.83 6.72
#